data_AF-A0A2I1HG94-F1
#
_entry.id   AF-A0A2I1HG94-F1
#
_cell.length_a   1.000
_cell.length_b   1.000
_cell.length_c   1.000
_cell.angle_alpha   90.00
_cell.angle_beta   90.00
_cell.angle_gamma   90.00
#
_symmetry.space_group_name_H-M   'P 1'
#
loop_
_entity.id
_entity.type
_entity.pdbx_description
1 polymer ?
#
loop_
_entity_poly.entity_id
_entity_poly.type
_entity_poly.pdbx_seq_one_letter_code
_entity_poly.pdbx_strand_id
1 'polypeptide(L)'
;LLHSRTERLVLHENPFCCYDPASDHDIDNFFKIILEIDKSLNVCETTAEVLSKKKELQEFLKSHCRIRHYSFQIKKCNDVNCNVCKQVRLPQHIFENIDFLPDPIPSKCNIIFIRILTANTDCYEGFKTVYNTETSEKYRPTLMAAMENAERAPPAILTNTKVRDIIQCFQCGKFRCLYSEKALTTVQKSEFQRVINDWDYNCGSPLVSEDHALYNILFVREKVTCESPIELAYYSSRKNYISVCYWCGYEKGLIDIPTHVSSKYKFVFPLCNICQIAGKEFFGRIEIKTNTRKRKRNDL
;
A
#
# COMPACT_ATOMS: atom_id res chain seq x y z
N LEU A 1 -28.79 -9.33 13.29
CA LEU A 1 -28.59 -9.05 11.85
C LEU A 1 -27.36 -9.75 11.27
N LEU A 2 -26.20 -9.77 11.95
CA LEU A 2 -25.00 -10.51 11.49
C LEU A 2 -25.18 -12.03 11.63
N HIS A 3 -25.61 -12.51 12.80
CA HIS A 3 -25.86 -13.93 13.08
C HIS A 3 -26.72 -14.60 11.99
N SER A 4 -27.91 -14.04 11.74
CA SER A 4 -28.84 -14.54 10.74
C SER A 4 -28.34 -14.46 9.29
N ARG A 5 -27.30 -13.67 9.00
CA ARG A 5 -26.65 -13.62 7.68
C ARG A 5 -25.57 -14.70 7.58
N THR A 6 -24.82 -14.94 8.66
CA THR A 6 -23.73 -15.92 8.71
C THR A 6 -24.26 -17.35 8.71
N GLU A 7 -25.36 -17.64 9.42
CA GLU A 7 -26.01 -18.97 9.42
C GLU A 7 -26.55 -19.41 8.05
N ARG A 8 -26.76 -18.45 7.13
CA ARG A 8 -27.20 -18.73 5.76
C ARG A 8 -26.04 -19.07 4.83
N LEU A 9 -24.80 -18.92 5.27
CA LEU A 9 -23.62 -19.26 4.49
C LEU A 9 -23.35 -20.77 4.60
N VAL A 10 -22.89 -21.35 3.50
CA VAL A 10 -22.53 -22.77 3.39
C VAL A 10 -21.21 -22.86 2.64
N LEU A 11 -20.26 -23.65 3.14
CA LEU A 11 -19.00 -23.96 2.48
C LEU A 11 -18.92 -25.46 2.22
N HIS A 12 -18.88 -25.86 0.95
CA HIS A 12 -18.86 -27.27 0.53
C HIS A 12 -19.90 -28.11 1.29
N GLU A 13 -21.15 -27.65 1.27
CA GLU A 13 -22.31 -28.30 1.92
C GLU A 13 -22.33 -28.24 3.46
N ASN A 14 -21.29 -27.68 4.09
CA ASN A 14 -21.26 -27.49 5.54
C ASN A 14 -21.72 -26.06 5.91
N PRO A 15 -22.79 -25.91 6.70
CA PRO A 15 -23.22 -24.60 7.19
C PRO A 15 -22.17 -24.04 8.15
N PHE A 16 -22.03 -22.71 8.17
CA PHE A 16 -21.15 -22.05 9.13
C PHE A 16 -21.76 -22.09 10.54
N CYS A 17 -20.98 -22.53 11.53
CA CYS A 17 -21.35 -22.44 12.93
C CYS A 17 -21.15 -21.01 13.44
N CYS A 18 -22.18 -20.45 14.06
CA CYS A 18 -22.06 -19.21 14.83
C CYS A 18 -21.80 -19.56 16.30
N TYR A 19 -20.83 -18.89 16.91
CA TYR A 19 -20.53 -19.02 18.33
C TYR A 19 -20.94 -17.74 19.04
N ASP A 20 -21.38 -17.88 20.29
CA ASP A 20 -21.60 -16.74 21.15
C ASP A 20 -20.29 -15.95 21.36
N PRO A 21 -20.37 -14.61 21.48
CA PRO A 21 -19.19 -13.83 21.82
C PRO A 21 -18.63 -14.27 23.18
N ALA A 22 -17.31 -14.19 23.33
CA ALA A 22 -16.65 -14.44 24.61
C ALA A 22 -17.24 -13.52 25.70
N SER A 23 -17.55 -14.08 26.87
CA SER A 23 -18.03 -13.30 28.00
C SER A 23 -16.89 -12.47 28.59
N ASP A 24 -17.22 -11.41 29.35
CA ASP A 24 -16.21 -10.64 30.09
C ASP A 24 -15.38 -11.54 31.02
N HIS A 25 -16.01 -12.56 31.60
CA HIS A 25 -15.32 -13.56 32.42
C HIS A 25 -14.30 -14.39 31.64
N ASP A 26 -14.62 -14.77 30.40
CA ASP A 26 -13.70 -15.51 29.52
C ASP A 26 -12.52 -14.62 29.11
N ILE A 27 -12.78 -13.34 28.81
CA ILE A 27 -11.75 -12.35 28.48
C ILE A 27 -10.81 -12.14 29.67
N ASP A 28 -11.36 -11.95 30.88
CA ASP A 28 -10.57 -11.78 32.10
C ASP A 28 -9.71 -13.01 32.40
N ASN A 29 -10.28 -14.21 32.24
CA ASN A 29 -9.54 -15.45 32.45
C ASN A 29 -8.44 -15.63 31.40
N PHE A 30 -8.69 -15.27 30.14
CA PHE A 30 -7.67 -15.28 29.11
C PHE A 30 -6.55 -14.27 29.42
N PHE A 31 -6.91 -13.07 29.89
CA PHE A 31 -5.93 -12.04 30.24
C PHE A 31 -5.04 -12.48 31.41
N LYS A 32 -5.57 -13.21 32.40
CA LYS A 32 -4.76 -13.81 33.48
C LYS A 32 -3.66 -14.74 32.96
N ILE A 33 -3.91 -15.45 31.86
CA ILE A 33 -2.90 -16.30 31.21
C ILE A 33 -1.82 -15.42 30.55
N ILE A 34 -2.21 -14.32 29.91
CA ILE A 34 -1.25 -13.37 29.30
C ILE A 34 -0.36 -12.74 30.38
N LEU A 35 -0.88 -12.46 31.57
CA LEU A 35 -0.11 -11.94 32.71
C LEU A 35 0.98 -12.91 33.19
N GLU A 36 0.94 -14.20 32.83
CA GLU A 36 2.06 -15.13 33.07
C GLU A 36 3.30 -14.78 32.23
N ILE A 37 3.13 -14.08 31.10
CA ILE A 37 4.21 -13.65 30.21
C ILE A 37 4.85 -12.35 30.71
N ASP A 38 4.04 -11.37 31.07
CA ASP A 38 4.48 -10.08 31.58
C ASP A 38 3.43 -9.53 32.55
N LYS A 39 3.79 -9.47 33.83
CA LYS A 39 2.88 -9.06 34.91
C LYS A 39 2.54 -7.58 34.88
N SER A 40 3.29 -6.77 34.13
CA SER A 40 3.10 -5.32 34.03
C SER A 40 2.06 -4.92 32.97
N LEU A 41 1.49 -5.89 32.25
CA LEU A 41 0.48 -5.62 31.23
C LEU A 41 -0.84 -5.18 31.85
N ASN A 42 -1.51 -4.24 31.17
CA ASN A 42 -2.84 -3.76 31.53
C ASN A 42 -3.78 -3.95 30.33
N VAL A 43 -5.00 -4.43 30.58
CA VAL A 43 -6.01 -4.71 29.54
C VAL A 43 -6.35 -3.48 28.68
N CYS A 44 -6.18 -2.27 29.22
CA CYS A 44 -6.42 -1.02 28.51
C CYS A 44 -5.24 -0.60 27.61
N GLU A 45 -4.05 -1.16 27.81
CA GLU A 45 -2.83 -0.82 27.06
C GLU A 45 -2.74 -1.62 25.75
N THR A 46 -3.43 -1.14 24.72
CA THR A 46 -3.57 -1.86 23.44
C THR A 46 -2.71 -1.33 22.29
N THR A 47 -1.94 -0.26 22.51
CA THR A 47 -1.15 0.36 21.44
C THR A 47 0.23 -0.27 21.29
N ALA A 48 0.69 -0.39 20.04
CA ALA A 48 2.01 -0.93 19.73
C ALA A 48 3.14 -0.15 20.43
N GLU A 49 3.01 1.17 20.57
CA GLU A 49 4.01 1.99 21.25
C GLU A 49 4.14 1.61 22.73
N VAL A 50 3.03 1.42 23.44
CA VAL A 50 3.06 1.04 24.86
C VAL A 50 3.59 -0.38 25.02
N LEU A 51 3.10 -1.32 24.21
CA LEU A 51 3.53 -2.72 24.25
C LEU A 51 5.00 -2.92 23.87
N SER A 52 5.58 -2.05 23.03
CA SER A 52 7.00 -2.08 22.67
C SER A 52 7.94 -1.81 23.86
N LYS A 53 7.42 -1.14 24.90
CA LYS A 53 8.18 -0.79 26.12
C LYS A 53 8.15 -1.90 27.18
N LYS A 54 7.32 -2.93 26.98
CA LYS A 54 7.12 -4.05 27.91
C LYS A 54 8.17 -5.14 27.67
N LYS A 55 9.24 -5.12 28.47
CA LYS A 55 10.47 -5.91 28.19
C LYS A 55 10.21 -7.43 28.16
N GLU A 56 9.52 -7.98 29.15
CA GLU A 56 9.26 -9.42 29.26
C GLU A 56 8.39 -9.88 28.08
N LEU A 57 7.36 -9.10 27.72
CA LEU A 57 6.56 -9.34 26.53
C LEU A 57 7.42 -9.35 25.25
N GLN A 58 8.30 -8.36 25.06
CA GLN A 58 9.17 -8.31 23.87
C GLN A 58 10.16 -9.48 23.82
N GLU A 59 10.68 -9.94 24.95
CA GLU A 59 11.54 -11.12 25.04
C GLU A 59 10.78 -12.39 24.68
N PHE A 60 9.55 -12.55 25.17
CA PHE A 60 8.67 -13.67 24.79
C PHE A 60 8.35 -13.67 23.29
N LEU A 61 7.97 -12.52 22.72
CA LEU A 61 7.67 -12.42 21.29
C LEU A 61 8.89 -12.77 20.42
N LYS A 62 10.11 -12.45 20.85
CA LYS A 62 11.34 -12.79 20.13
C LYS A 62 11.71 -14.27 20.23
N SER A 63 11.50 -14.88 21.39
CA SER A 63 11.96 -16.24 21.68
C SER A 63 10.94 -17.34 21.36
N HIS A 64 9.64 -17.04 21.47
CA HIS A 64 8.57 -18.02 21.36
C HIS A 64 7.65 -17.80 20.17
N CYS A 65 7.72 -16.63 19.52
CA CYS A 65 6.81 -16.27 18.44
C CYS A 65 7.55 -16.06 17.13
N ARG A 66 6.85 -16.34 16.03
CA ARG A 66 7.21 -15.91 14.68
C ARG A 66 6.08 -15.04 14.15
N ILE A 67 6.35 -13.75 14.09
CA ILE A 67 5.42 -12.75 13.59
C ILE A 67 5.72 -12.54 12.10
N ARG A 68 4.70 -12.69 11.27
CA ARG A 68 4.69 -12.43 9.83
C ARG A 68 3.45 -11.62 9.49
N HIS A 69 3.40 -11.05 8.30
CA HIS A 69 2.28 -10.20 7.88
C HIS A 69 0.95 -10.95 7.78
N TYR A 70 0.97 -12.23 7.44
CA TYR A 70 -0.23 -13.08 7.31
C TYR A 70 -0.32 -14.21 8.34
N SER A 71 0.62 -14.31 9.26
CA SER A 71 0.60 -15.36 10.28
C SER A 71 1.25 -14.91 11.57
N PHE A 72 0.66 -15.33 12.68
CA PHE A 72 1.26 -15.25 14.00
C PHE A 72 1.42 -16.68 14.52
N GLN A 73 2.65 -17.12 14.72
CA GLN A 73 2.95 -18.47 15.18
C GLN A 73 3.56 -18.41 16.57
N ILE A 74 3.18 -19.35 17.43
CA ILE A 74 3.74 -19.51 18.77
C ILE A 74 4.24 -20.94 18.90
N LYS A 75 5.48 -21.12 19.38
CA LYS A 75 6.10 -22.42 19.63
C LYS A 75 6.64 -22.44 21.06
N LYS A 76 6.47 -23.55 21.76
CA LYS A 76 7.14 -23.75 23.06
C LYS A 76 8.65 -23.87 22.85
N CYS A 77 9.46 -23.39 23.80
CA CYS A 77 10.93 -23.42 23.68
C CYS A 77 11.57 -24.71 24.23
N ASN A 78 10.82 -25.52 24.99
CA ASN A 78 11.30 -26.71 25.70
C ASN A 78 12.45 -26.45 26.70
N ASP A 79 12.68 -25.20 27.07
CA ASP A 79 13.61 -24.84 28.14
C ASP A 79 12.95 -25.10 29.50
N VAL A 80 13.62 -25.88 30.34
CA VAL A 80 13.18 -26.20 31.72
C VAL A 80 13.10 -24.97 32.62
N ASN A 81 13.82 -23.91 32.27
CA ASN A 81 13.80 -22.63 33.00
C ASN A 81 12.77 -21.65 32.43
N CYS A 82 12.01 -22.03 31.40
CA CYS A 82 10.99 -21.17 30.85
C CYS A 82 9.76 -21.13 31.76
N ASN A 83 9.53 -19.96 32.37
CA ASN A 83 8.39 -19.75 33.26
C ASN A 83 7.03 -19.74 32.54
N VAL A 84 7.03 -19.59 31.21
CA VAL A 84 5.81 -19.52 30.39
C VAL A 84 5.48 -20.90 29.79
N CYS A 85 6.50 -21.62 29.30
CA CYS A 85 6.30 -22.91 28.66
C CYS A 85 6.08 -24.00 29.70
N LYS A 86 4.81 -24.39 29.90
CA LYS A 86 4.50 -25.66 30.57
C LYS A 86 5.13 -26.84 29.82
N GLN A 87 5.38 -27.95 30.53
CA GLN A 87 5.94 -29.18 29.98
C GLN A 87 5.33 -29.55 28.60
N VAL A 88 6.20 -29.94 27.67
CA VAL A 88 5.81 -30.44 26.36
C VAL A 88 5.15 -31.81 26.53
N ARG A 89 3.94 -31.96 25.98
CA ARG A 89 3.17 -33.21 26.03
C ARG A 89 3.57 -34.20 24.94
N LEU A 90 4.19 -33.71 23.85
CA LEU A 90 4.69 -34.55 22.77
C LEU A 90 5.96 -35.30 23.20
N PRO A 91 6.20 -36.52 22.69
CA PRO A 91 7.49 -37.18 22.82
C PRO A 91 8.62 -36.27 22.34
N GLN A 92 9.72 -36.24 23.10
CA GLN A 92 10.84 -35.34 22.88
C GLN A 92 11.35 -35.36 21.43
N HIS A 93 11.59 -36.56 20.88
CA HIS A 93 12.07 -36.72 19.50
C HIS A 93 11.10 -36.20 18.44
N ILE A 94 9.79 -36.15 18.71
CA ILE A 94 8.82 -35.56 17.78
C ILE A 94 8.88 -34.04 17.89
N PHE A 95 8.91 -33.53 19.12
CA PHE A 95 8.91 -32.08 19.37
C PHE A 95 10.16 -31.38 18.82
N GLU A 96 11.33 -32.01 18.97
CA GLU A 96 12.60 -31.49 18.43
C GLU A 96 12.59 -31.33 16.90
N ASN A 97 11.72 -32.06 16.19
CA ASN A 97 11.55 -31.96 14.74
C ASN A 97 10.43 -30.98 14.31
N ILE A 98 9.71 -30.40 15.26
CA ILE A 98 8.71 -29.36 14.98
C ILE A 98 9.42 -28.02 14.92
N ASP A 99 9.17 -27.23 13.89
CA ASP A 99 9.66 -25.88 13.72
C ASP A 99 8.56 -24.93 13.26
N PHE A 100 8.85 -23.63 13.31
CA PHE A 100 7.93 -22.64 12.77
C PHE A 100 7.69 -22.90 11.28
N LEU A 101 6.44 -22.79 10.86
CA LEU A 101 6.06 -22.89 9.46
C LEU A 101 6.86 -21.87 8.64
N PRO A 102 7.46 -22.30 7.52
CA PRO A 102 8.24 -21.45 6.64
C PRO A 102 7.34 -20.47 5.88
N ASP A 103 7.94 -19.39 5.40
CA ASP A 103 7.30 -18.46 4.48
C ASP A 103 7.24 -19.08 3.06
N PRO A 104 6.22 -18.79 2.25
CA PRO A 104 6.17 -19.28 0.87
C PRO A 104 7.39 -18.82 0.05
N ILE A 105 8.13 -19.78 -0.53
CA ILE A 105 9.30 -19.52 -1.38
C ILE A 105 8.98 -19.91 -2.84
N PRO A 106 9.19 -19.04 -3.83
CA PRO A 106 9.01 -19.40 -5.24
C PRO A 106 9.97 -20.50 -5.68
N SER A 107 9.49 -21.38 -6.55
CA SER A 107 10.29 -22.47 -7.13
C SER A 107 11.35 -21.97 -8.12
N LYS A 108 12.45 -22.71 -8.24
CA LYS A 108 13.61 -22.36 -9.10
C LYS A 108 13.26 -22.10 -10.58
N CYS A 109 12.16 -22.69 -11.09
CA CYS A 109 11.71 -22.45 -12.48
C CYS A 109 11.31 -20.99 -12.76
N ASN A 110 11.24 -20.13 -11.73
CA ASN A 110 10.67 -18.80 -11.85
C ASN A 110 11.63 -17.62 -11.54
N ILE A 111 12.93 -17.85 -11.34
CA ILE A 111 13.88 -16.71 -11.31
C ILE A 111 13.91 -15.99 -12.68
N ILE A 112 13.55 -16.69 -13.76
CA ILE A 112 13.56 -16.16 -15.14
C ILE A 112 12.14 -15.77 -15.63
N PHE A 113 11.06 -16.38 -15.10
CA PHE A 113 9.69 -16.24 -15.65
C PHE A 113 8.77 -15.23 -14.94
N ILE A 114 9.12 -14.70 -13.76
CA ILE A 114 8.29 -13.70 -13.05
C ILE A 114 8.11 -12.38 -13.84
N ARG A 115 8.90 -12.15 -14.91
CA ARG A 115 8.75 -10.96 -15.77
C ARG A 115 7.72 -11.12 -16.90
N ILE A 116 7.21 -12.31 -17.18
CA ILE A 116 6.39 -12.55 -18.37
C ILE A 116 5.18 -13.43 -18.04
N LEU A 117 4.01 -12.79 -18.05
CA LEU A 117 2.65 -13.32 -18.22
C LEU A 117 1.89 -13.87 -17.00
N THR A 118 0.75 -13.20 -16.82
CA THR A 118 -0.55 -13.71 -16.39
C THR A 118 -0.83 -15.17 -16.83
N ALA A 119 -0.68 -16.14 -15.94
CA ALA A 119 -1.48 -17.38 -15.94
C ALA A 119 -1.26 -18.14 -14.62
N ASN A 120 -2.36 -18.57 -14.01
CA ASN A 120 -2.43 -19.45 -12.86
C ASN A 120 -1.46 -20.64 -12.92
N THR A 121 -0.33 -20.53 -12.24
CA THR A 121 0.41 -21.70 -11.74
C THR A 121 0.95 -21.34 -10.37
N ASP A 122 0.47 -22.03 -9.34
CA ASP A 122 1.02 -21.91 -7.99
C ASP A 122 2.47 -22.39 -7.99
N CYS A 123 3.40 -21.44 -8.07
CA CYS A 123 4.82 -21.67 -8.34
C CYS A 123 5.68 -21.65 -7.06
N TYR A 124 5.19 -22.20 -5.95
CA TYR A 124 5.95 -22.26 -4.69
C TYR A 124 6.70 -23.60 -4.56
N GLU A 125 7.87 -23.57 -3.92
CA GLU A 125 8.58 -24.77 -3.50
C GLU A 125 7.69 -25.60 -2.55
N GLY A 126 7.80 -26.93 -2.67
CA GLY A 126 7.03 -27.85 -1.82
C GLY A 126 7.43 -27.72 -0.35
N PHE A 127 6.46 -27.91 0.56
CA PHE A 127 6.67 -27.78 2.01
C PHE A 127 7.91 -28.52 2.53
N LYS A 128 8.09 -29.79 2.13
CA LYS A 128 9.24 -30.61 2.57
C LYS A 128 10.59 -30.02 2.16
N THR A 129 10.64 -29.25 1.07
CA THR A 129 11.86 -28.59 0.58
C THR A 129 12.19 -27.35 1.40
N VAL A 130 11.17 -26.60 1.84
CA VAL A 130 11.34 -25.32 2.55
C VAL A 130 11.31 -25.45 4.07
N TYR A 131 10.72 -26.52 4.60
CA TYR A 131 10.65 -26.75 6.04
C TYR A 131 12.05 -26.90 6.63
N ASN A 132 12.28 -26.31 7.80
CA ASN A 132 13.58 -26.20 8.47
C ASN A 132 14.65 -25.40 7.71
N THR A 133 14.25 -24.55 6.76
CA THR A 133 15.14 -23.60 6.08
C THR A 133 14.83 -22.17 6.50
N GLU A 134 15.82 -21.27 6.40
CA GLU A 134 15.60 -19.85 6.63
C GLU A 134 14.81 -19.22 5.48
N THR A 135 13.64 -18.67 5.78
CA THR A 135 12.74 -18.04 4.81
C THR A 135 12.38 -16.62 5.23
N SER A 136 11.96 -15.79 4.27
CA SER A 136 11.54 -14.42 4.53
C SER A 136 10.32 -13.99 3.70
N GLU A 137 9.67 -12.91 4.12
CA GLU A 137 8.46 -12.37 3.48
C GLU A 137 8.72 -11.61 2.16
N LYS A 138 9.95 -11.64 1.62
CA LYS A 138 10.32 -10.90 0.41
C LYS A 138 9.48 -11.25 -0.82
N TYR A 139 8.94 -12.47 -0.86
CA TYR A 139 8.12 -12.98 -1.95
C TYR A 139 6.60 -12.83 -1.70
N ARG A 140 6.22 -12.09 -0.66
CA ARG A 140 4.82 -11.79 -0.38
C ARG A 140 4.22 -11.02 -1.55
N PRO A 141 3.10 -11.46 -2.17
CA PRO A 141 2.55 -10.82 -3.37
C PRO A 141 2.29 -9.32 -3.21
N THR A 142 1.77 -8.89 -2.05
CA THR A 142 1.54 -7.47 -1.75
C THR A 142 2.83 -6.67 -1.62
N LEU A 143 3.91 -7.27 -1.10
CA LEU A 143 5.20 -6.61 -1.01
C LEU A 143 5.85 -6.52 -2.40
N MET A 144 5.82 -7.60 -3.17
CA MET A 144 6.34 -7.62 -4.54
C MET A 144 5.63 -6.59 -5.42
N ALA A 145 4.30 -6.54 -5.38
CA ALA A 145 3.52 -5.54 -6.09
C ALA A 145 3.84 -4.12 -5.60
N ALA A 146 4.01 -3.91 -4.29
CA ALA A 146 4.40 -2.61 -3.76
C ALA A 146 5.80 -2.17 -4.22
N MET A 147 6.77 -3.11 -4.27
CA MET A 147 8.12 -2.84 -4.75
C MET A 147 8.16 -2.55 -6.25
N GLU A 148 7.39 -3.29 -7.05
CA GLU A 148 7.29 -3.06 -8.49
C GLU A 148 6.64 -1.71 -8.82
N ASN A 149 5.64 -1.31 -8.03
CA ASN A 149 4.96 -0.03 -8.16
C ASN A 149 5.63 1.11 -7.36
N ALA A 150 6.74 0.84 -6.69
CA ALA A 150 7.45 1.86 -5.93
C ALA A 150 8.07 2.88 -6.90
N GLU A 151 7.85 4.15 -6.60
CA GLU A 151 8.55 5.25 -7.26
C GLU A 151 9.96 5.33 -6.67
N ARG A 152 10.95 5.71 -7.49
CA ARG A 152 12.31 6.00 -6.99
C ARG A 152 12.31 7.15 -5.98
N ALA A 153 11.42 8.12 -6.18
CA ALA A 153 11.26 9.24 -5.28
C ALA A 153 10.70 8.78 -3.93
N PRO A 154 11.24 9.27 -2.79
CA PRO A 154 10.64 9.07 -1.48
C PRO A 154 9.15 9.47 -1.47
N PRO A 155 8.24 8.69 -0.85
CA PRO A 155 6.80 8.94 -0.90
C PRO A 155 6.37 10.35 -0.46
N ALA A 156 7.10 10.94 0.50
CA ALA A 156 6.83 12.29 1.01
C ALA A 156 7.08 13.40 -0.04
N ILE A 157 7.90 13.14 -1.05
CA ILE A 157 8.29 14.14 -2.07
C ILE A 157 7.23 14.27 -3.17
N LEU A 158 6.46 13.22 -3.49
CA LEU A 158 5.50 13.24 -4.61
C LEU A 158 4.17 13.91 -4.26
N THR A 159 4.22 15.15 -3.77
CA THR A 159 3.07 15.95 -3.34
C THR A 159 3.04 17.32 -4.04
N ASN A 160 1.87 17.94 -4.11
CA ASN A 160 1.68 19.22 -4.81
C ASN A 160 2.53 20.38 -4.24
N THR A 161 2.82 20.37 -2.93
CA THR A 161 3.67 21.38 -2.28
C THR A 161 5.15 21.23 -2.62
N LYS A 162 5.54 20.08 -3.17
CA LYS A 162 6.91 19.71 -3.55
C LYS A 162 7.17 19.81 -5.05
N VAL A 163 6.14 20.14 -5.84
CA VAL A 163 6.32 20.51 -7.25
C VAL A 163 7.18 21.77 -7.35
N ARG A 164 8.22 21.73 -8.19
CA ARG A 164 9.16 22.83 -8.42
C ARG A 164 9.09 23.37 -9.83
N ASP A 165 8.90 22.45 -10.78
CA ASP A 165 8.75 22.77 -12.18
C ASP A 165 7.92 21.71 -12.91
N ILE A 166 7.81 21.84 -14.22
CA ILE A 166 7.24 20.83 -15.11
C ILE A 166 8.20 20.52 -16.25
N ILE A 167 8.06 19.33 -16.83
CA ILE A 167 8.76 18.92 -18.04
C ILE A 167 7.76 18.33 -19.03
N GLN A 168 7.93 18.62 -20.31
CA GLN A 168 7.08 18.08 -21.36
C GLN A 168 7.66 16.75 -21.84
N CYS A 169 6.82 15.71 -21.93
CA CYS A 169 7.22 14.46 -22.54
C CYS A 169 7.33 14.62 -24.07
N PHE A 170 8.47 14.24 -24.63
CA PHE A 170 8.73 14.26 -26.07
C PHE A 170 7.72 13.39 -26.85
N GLN A 171 7.48 12.16 -26.41
CA GLN A 171 6.61 11.22 -27.13
C GLN A 171 5.12 11.61 -27.14
N CYS A 172 4.58 12.12 -26.02
CA CYS A 172 3.13 12.36 -25.91
C CYS A 172 2.72 13.82 -25.69
N GLY A 173 3.69 14.74 -25.56
CA GLY A 173 3.46 16.16 -25.36
C GLY A 173 2.86 16.54 -23.99
N LYS A 174 2.59 15.58 -23.10
CA LYS A 174 2.01 15.84 -21.78
C LYS A 174 3.05 16.42 -20.82
N PHE A 175 2.61 17.36 -19.98
CA PHE A 175 3.42 17.87 -18.87
C PHE A 175 3.46 16.88 -17.70
N ARG A 176 4.66 16.68 -17.16
CA ARG A 176 4.94 15.91 -15.94
C ARG A 176 5.53 16.82 -14.87
N CYS A 177 5.12 16.60 -13.63
CA CYS A 177 5.57 17.39 -12.51
C CYS A 177 6.99 16.99 -12.10
N LEU A 178 7.81 18.00 -11.83
CA LEU A 178 9.13 17.84 -11.23
C LEU A 178 9.06 18.15 -9.74
N TYR A 179 9.50 17.20 -8.94
CA TYR A 179 9.43 17.26 -7.49
C TYR A 179 10.82 17.42 -6.88
N SER A 180 10.91 18.22 -5.82
CA SER A 180 12.10 18.27 -4.97
C SER A 180 11.72 18.66 -3.55
N GLU A 181 12.49 18.15 -2.58
CA GLU A 181 12.27 18.44 -1.17
C GLU A 181 12.34 19.95 -0.88
N LYS A 182 13.36 20.61 -1.45
CA LYS A 182 13.64 22.05 -1.30
C LYS A 182 13.40 22.78 -2.62
N ALA A 183 13.36 24.11 -2.57
CA ALA A 183 13.38 24.92 -3.78
C ALA A 183 14.74 24.76 -4.48
N LEU A 184 14.74 24.76 -5.82
CA LEU A 184 15.98 24.64 -6.60
C LEU A 184 16.85 25.89 -6.44
N THR A 185 18.14 25.68 -6.23
CA THR A 185 19.15 26.74 -6.26
C THR A 185 19.34 27.27 -7.68
N THR A 186 19.97 28.44 -7.83
CA THR A 186 20.28 29.00 -9.14
C THR A 186 21.11 28.04 -10.00
N VAL A 187 22.10 27.38 -9.40
CA VAL A 187 22.94 26.37 -10.08
C VAL A 187 22.09 25.19 -10.54
N GLN A 188 21.24 24.64 -9.67
CA GLN A 188 20.37 23.51 -10.04
C GLN A 188 19.38 23.87 -11.14
N LYS A 189 18.87 25.10 -11.15
CA LYS A 189 18.00 25.59 -12.24
C LYS A 189 18.77 25.65 -13.55
N SER A 190 19.99 26.19 -13.56
CA SER A 190 20.82 26.25 -14.77
C SER A 190 21.13 24.86 -15.30
N GLU A 191 21.51 23.93 -14.44
CA GLU A 191 21.76 22.53 -14.83
C GLU A 191 20.49 21.85 -15.34
N PHE A 192 19.34 22.09 -14.71
CA PHE A 192 18.06 21.56 -15.19
C PHE A 192 17.69 22.12 -16.58
N GLN A 193 17.96 23.39 -16.86
CA GLN A 193 17.74 23.96 -18.20
C GLN A 193 18.63 23.30 -19.26
N ARG A 194 19.87 22.94 -18.93
CA ARG A 194 20.74 22.17 -19.84
C ARG A 194 20.15 20.79 -20.13
N VAL A 195 19.67 20.10 -19.10
CA VAL A 195 18.97 18.81 -19.27
C VAL A 195 17.78 18.94 -20.22
N ILE A 196 16.95 19.97 -20.08
CA ILE A 196 15.79 20.19 -20.97
C ILE A 196 16.23 20.43 -22.42
N ASN A 197 17.30 21.21 -22.62
CA ASN A 197 17.74 21.59 -23.97
C ASN A 197 18.47 20.44 -24.69
N ASP A 198 19.16 19.60 -23.93
CA ASP A 198 20.02 18.56 -24.49
C ASP A 198 19.27 17.23 -24.63
N TRP A 199 18.30 16.93 -23.76
CA TRP A 199 17.74 15.57 -23.63
C TRP A 199 16.21 15.52 -23.81
N ASP A 200 15.74 14.56 -24.60
CA ASP A 200 14.32 14.26 -24.78
C ASP A 200 13.77 13.41 -23.64
N TYR A 201 13.01 14.03 -22.75
CA TYR A 201 12.34 13.33 -21.66
C TYR A 201 11.14 12.51 -22.15
N ASN A 202 11.02 11.26 -21.67
CA ASN A 202 9.88 10.39 -21.93
C ASN A 202 9.22 9.91 -20.63
N CYS A 203 7.89 9.75 -20.65
CA CYS A 203 7.13 9.32 -19.47
C CYS A 203 7.67 7.97 -18.96
N GLY A 204 7.87 7.89 -17.64
CA GLY A 204 8.34 6.67 -16.99
C GLY A 204 9.86 6.53 -16.92
N SER A 205 10.61 7.36 -17.64
CA SER A 205 12.07 7.42 -17.52
C SER A 205 12.49 8.32 -16.35
N PRO A 206 13.66 8.05 -15.72
CA PRO A 206 14.26 9.02 -14.83
C PRO A 206 14.59 10.31 -15.60
N LEU A 207 14.59 11.44 -14.90
CA LEU A 207 14.90 12.74 -15.51
C LEU A 207 16.33 12.80 -16.05
N VAL A 208 17.26 12.23 -15.29
CA VAL A 208 18.69 12.20 -15.62
C VAL A 208 19.29 10.83 -15.28
N SER A 209 20.50 10.55 -15.76
CA SER A 209 21.26 9.34 -15.41
C SER A 209 21.72 9.35 -13.94
N GLU A 210 22.08 8.18 -13.40
CA GLU A 210 22.43 7.98 -11.98
C GLU A 210 23.64 8.81 -11.52
N ASP A 211 24.58 9.04 -12.41
CA ASP A 211 25.80 9.81 -12.19
C ASP A 211 25.59 11.33 -12.24
N HIS A 212 24.41 11.80 -12.69
CA HIS A 212 24.13 13.21 -12.83
C HIS A 212 23.85 13.87 -11.47
N ALA A 213 24.36 15.10 -11.28
CA ALA A 213 24.25 15.84 -10.02
C ALA A 213 22.79 16.10 -9.56
N LEU A 214 21.82 16.06 -10.48
CA LEU A 214 20.40 16.25 -10.20
C LEU A 214 19.64 14.95 -9.87
N TYR A 215 20.26 13.78 -10.03
CA TYR A 215 19.58 12.48 -9.96
C TYR A 215 18.79 12.28 -8.66
N ASN A 216 19.39 12.56 -7.50
CA ASN A 216 18.75 12.43 -6.19
C ASN A 216 18.16 13.75 -5.65
N ILE A 217 18.05 14.77 -6.51
CA ILE A 217 17.55 16.11 -6.13
C ILE A 217 16.20 16.39 -6.80
N LEU A 218 16.10 16.06 -8.09
CA LEU A 218 14.91 16.25 -8.90
C LEU A 218 14.30 14.90 -9.27
N PHE A 219 13.00 14.79 -9.02
CA PHE A 219 12.25 13.57 -9.24
C PHE A 219 11.09 13.82 -10.19
N VAL A 220 10.86 12.84 -11.06
CA VAL A 220 9.62 12.68 -11.83
C VAL A 220 8.95 11.40 -11.35
N ARG A 221 7.68 11.21 -11.69
CA ARG A 221 7.06 9.89 -11.58
C ARG A 221 7.62 8.99 -12.68
N GLU A 222 8.12 7.83 -12.28
CA GLU A 222 8.71 6.82 -13.17
C GLU A 222 7.74 5.66 -13.40
N LYS A 223 6.65 5.57 -12.62
CA LYS A 223 5.53 4.63 -12.84
C LYS A 223 4.37 5.26 -13.64
N VAL A 224 4.69 6.23 -14.49
CA VAL A 224 3.73 6.92 -15.36
C VAL A 224 4.01 6.57 -16.82
N THR A 225 2.96 6.40 -17.62
CA THR A 225 3.07 6.12 -19.06
C THR A 225 2.57 7.28 -19.90
N CYS A 226 2.84 7.25 -21.21
CA CYS A 226 2.28 8.22 -22.16
C CYS A 226 0.75 8.19 -22.23
N GLU A 227 0.11 7.09 -21.82
CA GLU A 227 -1.35 6.95 -21.73
C GLU A 227 -1.93 7.52 -20.42
N SER A 228 -1.08 7.68 -19.40
CA SER A 228 -1.50 8.22 -18.11
C SER A 228 -1.92 9.69 -18.25
N PRO A 229 -3.00 10.11 -17.58
CA PRO A 229 -3.46 11.51 -17.60
C PRO A 229 -2.43 12.43 -16.93
N ILE A 230 -2.66 13.74 -17.03
CA ILE A 230 -1.87 14.76 -16.32
C ILE A 230 -1.98 14.54 -14.81
N GLU A 231 -0.87 14.72 -14.11
CA GLU A 231 -0.80 14.52 -12.67
C GLU A 231 -1.69 15.52 -11.93
N LEU A 232 -2.41 15.07 -10.89
CA LEU A 232 -3.26 15.96 -10.09
C LEU A 232 -2.46 17.06 -9.38
N ALA A 233 -1.18 16.80 -9.11
CA ALA A 233 -0.25 17.77 -8.55
C ALA A 233 -0.03 18.97 -9.48
N TYR A 234 -0.16 18.81 -10.80
CA TYR A 234 -0.06 19.91 -11.76
C TYR A 234 -1.08 21.01 -11.45
N TYR A 235 -2.35 20.62 -11.34
CA TYR A 235 -3.49 21.52 -11.11
C TYR A 235 -3.57 22.08 -9.69
N SER A 236 -2.98 21.37 -8.71
CA SER A 236 -3.04 21.74 -7.29
C SER A 236 -1.73 22.32 -6.77
N SER A 237 -0.70 22.44 -7.62
CA SER A 237 0.54 23.10 -7.28
C SER A 237 0.31 24.60 -7.07
N ARG A 238 1.19 25.26 -6.32
CA ARG A 238 1.15 26.72 -6.15
C ARG A 238 1.59 27.50 -7.40
N LYS A 239 1.97 26.78 -8.46
CA LYS A 239 2.40 27.36 -9.73
C LYS A 239 1.16 27.54 -10.58
N ASN A 240 0.91 28.76 -11.03
CA ASN A 240 -0.22 29.08 -11.91
C ASN A 240 0.13 28.65 -13.35
N TYR A 241 0.21 27.33 -13.57
CA TYR A 241 0.39 26.77 -14.90
C TYR A 241 -0.87 26.95 -15.74
N ILE A 242 -0.71 26.92 -17.06
CA ILE A 242 -1.83 27.03 -17.97
C ILE A 242 -2.80 25.85 -17.75
N SER A 243 -4.09 26.13 -17.85
CA SER A 243 -5.11 25.09 -17.76
C SER A 243 -5.03 24.20 -18.99
N VAL A 244 -4.97 22.88 -18.77
CA VAL A 244 -4.91 21.88 -19.84
C VAL A 244 -5.91 20.76 -19.57
N CYS A 245 -6.30 20.03 -20.61
CA CYS A 245 -7.16 18.86 -20.49
C CYS A 245 -6.49 17.79 -19.62
N TYR A 246 -7.23 17.27 -18.64
CA TYR A 246 -6.77 16.21 -17.72
C TYR A 246 -6.22 14.99 -18.45
N TRP A 247 -6.88 14.58 -19.53
CA TRP A 247 -6.56 13.33 -20.23
C TRP A 247 -5.38 13.47 -21.19
N CYS A 248 -5.38 14.52 -22.03
CA CYS A 248 -4.41 14.65 -23.11
C CYS A 248 -3.36 15.74 -22.90
N GLY A 249 -3.53 16.66 -21.93
CA GLY A 249 -2.62 17.77 -21.71
C GLY A 249 -2.74 18.91 -22.73
N TYR A 250 -3.74 18.89 -23.61
CA TYR A 250 -3.94 19.95 -24.59
C TYR A 250 -4.65 21.16 -23.97
N GLU A 251 -4.18 22.37 -24.29
CA GLU A 251 -4.67 23.63 -23.71
C GLU A 251 -5.91 24.19 -24.43
N LYS A 252 -6.13 23.82 -25.70
CA LYS A 252 -7.21 24.37 -26.52
C LYS A 252 -8.43 23.45 -26.56
N GLY A 253 -9.58 24.03 -26.88
CA GLY A 253 -10.83 23.29 -27.01
C GLY A 253 -11.35 22.73 -25.68
N LEU A 254 -10.95 23.34 -24.56
CA LEU A 254 -11.50 23.01 -23.25
C LEU A 254 -12.99 23.34 -23.23
N ILE A 255 -13.80 22.42 -22.72
CA ILE A 255 -15.23 22.57 -22.60
C ILE A 255 -15.63 23.03 -21.20
N ASP A 256 -16.72 23.79 -21.12
CA ASP A 256 -17.24 24.27 -19.86
C ASP A 256 -17.71 23.12 -18.98
N ILE A 257 -17.37 23.20 -17.68
CA ILE A 257 -17.76 22.19 -16.70
C ILE A 257 -19.26 22.31 -16.44
N PRO A 258 -20.09 21.28 -16.74
CA PRO A 258 -21.51 21.34 -16.50
C PRO A 258 -21.84 21.45 -15.00
N THR A 259 -22.90 22.20 -14.68
CA THR A 259 -23.35 22.44 -13.29
C THR A 259 -23.63 21.15 -12.51
N HIS A 260 -24.14 20.11 -13.16
CA HIS A 260 -24.40 18.82 -12.50
C HIS A 260 -23.11 18.10 -12.06
N VAL A 261 -21.97 18.35 -12.73
CA VAL A 261 -20.67 17.78 -12.35
C VAL A 261 -20.04 18.58 -11.21
N SER A 262 -20.05 19.91 -11.31
CA SER A 262 -19.48 20.79 -10.29
C SER A 262 -20.27 20.80 -8.98
N SER A 263 -21.57 20.50 -9.03
CA SER A 263 -22.39 20.28 -7.82
C SER A 263 -22.16 18.91 -7.16
N LYS A 264 -21.67 17.93 -7.91
CA LYS A 264 -21.39 16.57 -7.40
C LYS A 264 -19.99 16.45 -6.80
N TYR A 265 -18.99 17.12 -7.37
CA TYR A 265 -17.58 16.96 -6.97
C TYR A 265 -16.97 18.29 -6.53
N LYS A 266 -16.16 18.24 -5.46
CA LYS A 266 -15.44 19.42 -4.96
C LYS A 266 -14.33 19.89 -5.92
N PHE A 267 -13.69 18.96 -6.61
CA PHE A 267 -12.66 19.24 -7.60
C PHE A 267 -13.04 18.59 -8.92
N VAL A 268 -13.08 19.37 -9.99
CA VAL A 268 -13.35 18.89 -11.35
C VAL A 268 -12.22 19.38 -12.26
N PHE A 269 -11.63 18.47 -13.01
CA PHE A 269 -10.47 18.77 -13.86
C PHE A 269 -10.91 19.03 -15.32
N PRO A 270 -10.20 19.90 -16.06
CA PRO A 270 -10.62 20.29 -17.41
C PRO A 270 -10.67 19.11 -18.39
N LEU A 271 -11.59 19.18 -19.35
CA LEU A 271 -11.75 18.23 -20.44
C LEU A 271 -11.74 19.01 -21.76
N CYS A 272 -11.14 18.47 -22.82
CA CYS A 272 -11.25 19.04 -24.16
C CYS A 272 -12.27 18.28 -25.03
N ASN A 273 -12.79 18.96 -26.05
CA ASN A 273 -13.73 18.41 -27.02
C ASN A 273 -13.23 17.12 -27.70
N ILE A 274 -11.94 17.03 -28.05
CA ILE A 274 -11.35 15.83 -28.69
C ILE A 274 -11.47 14.62 -27.74
N CYS A 275 -11.09 14.79 -26.48
CA CYS A 275 -11.20 13.72 -25.49
C CYS A 275 -12.65 13.36 -25.20
N GLN A 276 -13.56 14.34 -25.19
CA GLN A 276 -14.99 14.09 -25.03
C GLN A 276 -15.55 13.23 -26.17
N ILE A 277 -15.21 13.56 -27.43
CA ILE A 277 -15.60 12.78 -28.61
C ILE A 277 -15.01 11.37 -28.55
N ALA A 278 -13.80 11.22 -28.02
CA ALA A 278 -13.17 9.93 -27.76
C ALA A 278 -13.77 9.17 -26.55
N GLY A 279 -14.88 9.63 -25.98
CA GLY A 279 -15.61 8.96 -24.89
C GLY A 279 -15.04 9.20 -23.50
N LYS A 280 -14.17 10.19 -23.30
CA LYS A 280 -13.70 10.58 -21.95
C LYS A 280 -14.70 11.53 -21.30
N GLU A 281 -14.85 11.38 -19.99
CA GLU A 281 -15.69 12.24 -19.16
C GLU A 281 -14.85 13.18 -18.29
N PHE A 282 -15.51 14.17 -17.67
CA PHE A 282 -14.88 15.01 -16.66
C PHE A 282 -14.41 14.15 -15.48
N PHE A 283 -13.15 14.34 -15.08
CA PHE A 283 -12.64 13.68 -13.90
C PHE A 283 -12.96 14.53 -12.66
N GLY A 284 -13.65 13.95 -11.69
CA GLY A 284 -14.04 14.58 -10.43
C GLY A 284 -13.40 13.92 -9.21
N ARG A 285 -13.05 14.70 -8.18
CA ARG A 285 -12.61 14.18 -6.88
C ARG A 285 -13.42 14.78 -5.73
N ILE A 286 -13.57 13.94 -4.70
CA ILE A 286 -14.28 14.23 -3.45
C ILE A 286 -15.74 14.56 -3.74
N GLU A 287 -16.59 13.53 -3.63
CA GLU A 287 -18.03 13.70 -3.76
C GLU A 287 -18.59 14.57 -2.64
N ILE A 288 -19.40 15.55 -3.02
CA ILE A 288 -20.13 16.42 -2.11
C ILE A 288 -21.32 15.62 -1.59
N LYS A 289 -21.19 15.07 -0.38
CA LYS A 289 -22.30 14.37 0.27
C LYS A 289 -23.37 15.38 0.69
N THR A 290 -24.48 15.41 -0.04
CA THR A 290 -25.68 16.11 0.42
C THR A 290 -26.36 15.26 1.49
N ASN A 291 -26.35 15.72 2.75
CA ASN A 291 -27.18 15.16 3.80
C ASN A 291 -28.65 15.45 3.46
N THR A 292 -29.28 14.59 2.65
CA THR A 292 -30.73 14.54 2.55
C THR A 292 -31.25 13.94 3.85
N ARG A 293 -31.42 14.78 4.88
CA ARG A 293 -32.35 14.45 5.97
C ARG A 293 -33.70 14.22 5.32
N LYS A 294 -34.10 12.95 5.13
CA LYS A 294 -35.48 12.58 4.84
C LYS A 294 -36.34 13.24 5.93
N ARG A 295 -36.96 14.38 5.62
CA ARG A 295 -38.10 14.88 6.37
C ARG A 295 -39.15 13.78 6.26
N LYS A 296 -39.36 13.02 7.34
CA LYS A 296 -40.58 12.24 7.50
C LYS A 296 -41.73 13.23 7.35
N ARG A 297 -42.49 13.06 6.27
CA ARG A 297 -43.84 13.60 6.14
C ARG A 297 -44.62 12.97 7.30
N ASN A 298 -44.90 13.75 8.34
CA ASN A 298 -46.01 13.43 9.22
C ASN A 298 -47.25 13.80 8.43
N ASP A 299 -47.78 12.84 7.69
CA ASP A 299 -49.15 12.93 7.22
C ASP A 299 -50.06 12.58 8.42
N LEU A 300 -51.12 13.39 8.53
CA LEU A 300 -52.15 13.50 9.56
C LEU A 300 -52.64 12.18 10.19
#